data_AF-A0A0A9YK45-F1
#
_entry.id   AF-A0A0A9YK45-F1
#
_cell.length_a   1.000
_cell.length_b   1.000
_cell.length_c   1.000
_cell.angle_alpha   90.00
_cell.angle_beta   90.00
_cell.angle_gamma   90.00
#
_symmetry.space_group_name_H-M   'P 1'
#
loop_
_entity.id
_entity.type
_entity.pdbx_description
1 polymer ?
#
loop_
_entity_poly.entity_id
_entity_poly.type
_entity_poly.pdbx_seq_one_letter_code
_entity_poly.pdbx_strand_id
1 'polypeptide(L)'
;PAISPLIDWLRDENFIIRRTLSDNDSPSSLCKFVSIKKGIEQFEQLVSHKVNKRIILPSNFYYKNIIEMFTNIGTNDRMPLILEEFKFPAHAEVTYNPTTEIRFQLLQGTGNVVVNNNCDDGPIVVQGKISTTDVASVKDLHAPDVVIPQSGKINRHKMLEFMKSMGMEKDESYVLIDDIYLGDSESIATAKWTGDIGYFLASILLLVE
;
A
#
# COMPACT_ATOMS: atom_id res chain seq x y z
N PRO A 1 57.88 -18.71 5.72
CA PRO A 1 56.42 -18.50 5.85
C PRO A 1 55.96 -17.30 4.99
N ALA A 2 55.44 -17.58 3.79
CA ALA A 2 54.74 -16.61 2.93
C ALA A 2 53.97 -17.38 1.84
N ILE A 3 53.01 -18.22 2.25
CA ILE A 3 52.15 -18.98 1.32
C ILE A 3 50.87 -18.17 0.98
N SER A 4 50.57 -17.12 1.77
CA SER A 4 49.35 -16.29 1.65
C SER A 4 49.08 -15.70 0.24
N PRO A 5 50.08 -15.20 -0.52
CA PRO A 5 49.83 -14.65 -1.86
C PRO A 5 49.63 -15.71 -2.96
N LEU A 6 49.89 -16.99 -2.66
CA LEU A 6 49.84 -18.10 -3.63
C LEU A 6 48.55 -18.93 -3.50
N ILE A 7 47.70 -18.60 -2.52
CA ILE A 7 46.38 -19.23 -2.34
C ILE A 7 45.36 -18.33 -3.02
N ASP A 8 44.89 -18.74 -4.19
CA ASP A 8 43.76 -18.11 -4.85
C ASP A 8 42.48 -18.91 -4.56
N TRP A 9 41.38 -18.21 -4.35
CA TRP A 9 40.08 -18.80 -4.02
C TRP A 9 39.20 -18.77 -5.27
N LEU A 10 38.45 -19.84 -5.52
CA LEU A 10 37.37 -19.82 -6.53
C LEU A 10 36.37 -18.73 -6.14
N ARG A 11 36.21 -17.70 -6.98
CA ARG A 11 35.36 -16.52 -6.71
C ARG A 11 34.01 -16.61 -7.41
N ASP A 12 33.54 -17.82 -7.60
CA ASP A 12 32.38 -18.11 -8.43
C ASP A 12 31.07 -17.83 -7.69
N GLU A 13 31.15 -17.63 -6.37
CA GLU A 13 30.02 -17.30 -5.50
C GLU A 13 30.01 -15.81 -5.14
N ASN A 14 28.90 -15.13 -5.44
CA ASN A 14 28.65 -13.77 -4.99
C ASN A 14 28.12 -13.80 -3.55
N PHE A 15 28.90 -13.28 -2.61
CA PHE A 15 28.47 -13.09 -1.24
C PHE A 15 27.66 -11.80 -1.11
N ILE A 16 26.50 -11.88 -0.47
CA ILE A 16 25.72 -10.68 -0.12
C ILE A 16 26.49 -9.95 0.99
N ILE A 17 27.22 -8.90 0.62
CA ILE A 17 27.79 -7.96 1.58
C ILE A 17 26.64 -7.09 2.09
N ARG A 18 26.08 -7.46 3.25
CA ARG A 18 25.11 -6.61 3.93
C ARG A 18 25.85 -5.35 4.40
N ARG A 19 25.43 -4.20 3.91
CA ARG A 19 25.77 -2.92 4.55
C ARG A 19 25.03 -2.94 5.89
N THR A 20 25.73 -3.23 6.96
CA THR A 20 25.22 -3.05 8.32
C THR A 20 24.90 -1.56 8.45
N LEU A 21 23.62 -1.18 8.42
CA LEU A 21 23.20 -0.03 9.23
C LEU A 21 23.72 -0.36 10.62
N SER A 22 24.50 0.53 11.22
CA SER A 22 25.27 0.21 12.43
C SER A 22 24.35 -0.46 13.45
N ASP A 23 24.79 -1.55 14.09
CA ASP A 23 23.96 -2.33 15.04
C ASP A 23 23.50 -1.49 16.27
N ASN A 24 23.85 -0.21 16.35
CA ASN A 24 23.42 0.77 17.35
C ASN A 24 22.39 1.80 16.84
N ASP A 25 22.08 1.85 15.55
CA ASP A 25 21.01 2.69 15.02
C ASP A 25 19.70 1.91 15.07
N SER A 26 19.02 1.97 16.22
CA SER A 26 17.61 1.60 16.25
C SER A 26 16.91 2.42 15.16
N PRO A 27 16.24 1.81 14.16
CA PRO A 27 15.57 2.57 13.12
C PRO A 27 14.62 3.54 13.81
N SER A 28 14.80 4.84 13.55
CA SER A 28 13.89 5.87 14.06
C SER A 28 12.47 5.43 13.78
N SER A 29 11.56 5.53 14.75
CA SER A 29 10.14 5.17 14.55
C SER A 29 9.52 5.95 13.38
N LEU A 30 10.12 7.07 12.99
CA LEU A 30 9.80 7.91 11.84
C LEU A 30 10.21 7.31 10.47
N CYS A 31 10.90 6.17 10.44
CA CYS A 31 11.39 5.54 9.21
C CYS A 31 11.12 4.02 9.25
N LYS A 32 10.38 3.51 8.26
CA LYS A 32 10.07 2.08 8.12
C LYS A 32 10.59 1.57 6.77
N PHE A 33 11.29 0.45 6.79
CA PHE A 33 11.74 -0.26 5.58
C PHE A 33 10.92 -1.53 5.40
N VAL A 34 10.42 -1.75 4.18
CA VAL A 34 9.61 -2.91 3.83
C VAL A 34 10.22 -3.62 2.63
N SER A 35 10.82 -4.79 2.85
CA SER A 35 11.35 -5.64 1.77
C SER A 35 10.30 -6.67 1.35
N ILE A 36 9.83 -6.60 0.10
CA ILE A 36 8.74 -7.45 -0.40
C ILE A 36 9.30 -8.77 -0.93
N LYS A 37 9.35 -9.77 -0.04
CA LYS A 37 9.92 -11.09 -0.32
C LYS A 37 8.83 -12.10 -0.71
N LYS A 38 9.19 -13.02 -1.60
CA LYS A 38 8.34 -14.17 -1.96
C LYS A 38 8.21 -15.12 -0.77
N GLY A 39 7.02 -15.69 -0.56
CA GLY A 39 6.74 -16.66 0.50
C GLY A 39 6.55 -16.06 1.90
N ILE A 40 6.38 -14.75 1.99
CA ILE A 40 5.91 -14.10 3.22
C ILE A 40 4.40 -13.89 3.06
N GLU A 41 3.61 -14.51 3.94
CA GLU A 41 2.14 -14.56 3.88
C GLU A 41 1.50 -13.19 3.59
N GLN A 42 1.95 -12.13 4.27
CA GLN A 42 1.43 -10.76 4.10
C GLN A 42 1.64 -10.16 2.70
N PHE A 43 2.56 -10.70 1.90
CA PHE A 43 2.89 -10.24 0.55
C PHE A 43 2.45 -11.21 -0.55
N GLU A 44 2.01 -12.43 -0.20
CA GLU A 44 1.57 -13.42 -1.20
C GLU A 44 0.41 -12.89 -2.04
N GLN A 45 -0.44 -12.10 -1.41
CA GLN A 45 -1.62 -11.50 -2.02
C GLN A 45 -1.27 -10.44 -3.06
N LEU A 46 -0.07 -9.84 -3.01
CA LEU A 46 0.35 -8.87 -4.02
C LEU A 46 0.44 -9.52 -5.41
N VAL A 47 0.73 -10.83 -5.48
CA VAL A 47 0.82 -11.57 -6.75
C VAL A 47 -0.48 -11.51 -7.55
N SER A 48 -1.63 -11.36 -6.87
CA SER A 48 -2.92 -11.25 -7.53
C SER A 48 -3.27 -9.83 -7.98
N HIS A 49 -2.48 -8.83 -7.60
CA HIS A 49 -2.68 -7.44 -8.00
C HIS A 49 -1.82 -7.09 -9.22
N LYS A 50 -2.33 -7.40 -10.42
CA LYS A 50 -1.59 -7.13 -11.65
C LYS A 50 -2.22 -6.05 -12.49
N VAL A 51 -1.37 -5.21 -13.06
CA VAL A 51 -1.73 -4.24 -14.09
C VAL A 51 -0.85 -4.54 -15.29
N ASN A 52 -1.47 -4.86 -16.43
CA ASN A 52 -0.78 -5.27 -17.66
C ASN A 52 0.25 -6.39 -17.42
N LYS A 53 -0.14 -7.42 -16.67
CA LYS A 53 0.67 -8.60 -16.27
C LYS A 53 1.84 -8.31 -15.32
N ARG A 54 2.03 -7.07 -14.89
CA ARG A 54 3.05 -6.68 -13.90
C ARG A 54 2.42 -6.56 -12.53
N ILE A 55 3.12 -7.02 -11.49
CA ILE A 55 2.65 -6.85 -10.11
C ILE A 55 2.97 -5.42 -9.69
N ILE A 56 1.95 -4.57 -9.57
CA ILE A 56 2.11 -3.18 -9.16
C ILE A 56 1.69 -3.07 -7.70
N LEU A 57 2.48 -2.36 -6.88
CA LEU A 57 2.11 -2.10 -5.51
C LEU A 57 0.84 -1.26 -5.46
N PRO A 58 -0.19 -1.72 -4.73
CA PRO A 58 -1.47 -1.04 -4.73
C PRO A 58 -1.47 0.15 -3.77
N SER A 59 -2.28 1.17 -4.06
CA SER A 59 -2.40 2.39 -3.26
C SER A 59 -2.67 2.11 -1.77
N ASN A 60 -3.50 1.11 -1.47
CA ASN A 60 -3.84 0.69 -0.10
C ASN A 60 -2.65 0.13 0.69
N PHE A 61 -1.66 -0.49 0.02
CA PHE A 61 -0.44 -0.95 0.68
C PHE A 61 0.30 0.23 1.33
N TYR A 62 0.38 1.36 0.62
CA TYR A 62 1.02 2.56 1.15
C TYR A 62 0.22 3.15 2.30
N TYR A 63 -1.09 3.35 2.13
CA TYR A 63 -1.94 3.89 3.19
C TYR A 63 -1.86 3.06 4.49
N LYS A 64 -1.95 1.73 4.39
CA LYS A 64 -1.87 0.83 5.54
C LYS A 64 -0.55 0.99 6.29
N ASN A 65 0.57 0.97 5.56
CA ASN A 65 1.90 1.12 6.18
C ASN A 65 2.12 2.51 6.80
N ILE A 66 1.57 3.57 6.17
CA ILE A 66 1.67 4.95 6.66
C ILE A 66 0.85 5.13 7.93
N ILE A 67 -0.38 4.63 7.96
CA ILE A 67 -1.25 4.65 9.15
C ILE A 67 -0.57 3.88 10.29
N GLU A 68 -0.14 2.64 10.04
CA GLU A 68 0.56 1.81 11.04
C GLU A 68 1.81 2.52 11.60
N MET A 69 2.63 3.10 10.72
CA MET A 69 3.82 3.83 11.13
C MET A 69 3.43 5.04 12.01
N PHE A 70 2.43 5.81 11.61
CA PHE A 70 1.98 6.99 12.35
C PHE A 70 1.41 6.65 13.73
N THR A 71 0.55 5.63 13.82
CA THR A 71 -0.04 5.18 15.10
C THR A 71 1.00 4.61 16.05
N ASN A 72 2.06 3.99 15.54
CA ASN A 72 3.16 3.48 16.36
C ASN A 72 4.04 4.58 16.98
N ILE A 73 4.02 5.79 16.43
CA ILE A 73 4.86 6.93 16.88
C ILE A 73 4.16 7.77 17.95
N GLY A 74 2.82 7.83 17.95
CA GLY A 74 2.07 8.75 18.81
C GLY A 74 0.67 8.28 19.20
N THR A 75 0.38 8.39 20.51
CA THR A 75 -0.88 8.32 21.27
C THR A 75 -2.18 7.78 20.63
N ASN A 76 -2.76 6.80 21.35
CA ASN A 76 -4.14 6.31 21.32
C ASN A 76 -4.71 5.95 19.94
N ASP A 77 -4.86 4.64 19.70
CA ASP A 77 -5.57 3.98 18.56
C ASP A 77 -7.02 4.46 18.33
N ARG A 78 -7.52 5.40 19.14
CA ARG A 78 -8.89 5.90 19.13
C ARG A 78 -9.03 7.30 18.52
N MET A 79 -7.94 7.98 18.16
CA MET A 79 -8.06 9.29 17.51
C MET A 79 -8.26 9.14 16.00
N PRO A 80 -9.25 9.83 15.41
CA PRO A 80 -9.40 9.89 13.96
C PRO A 80 -8.16 10.47 13.29
N LEU A 81 -7.83 9.93 12.12
CA LEU A 81 -6.71 10.35 11.29
C LEU A 81 -7.22 11.10 10.07
N ILE A 82 -6.52 12.16 9.69
CA ILE A 82 -6.73 12.87 8.43
C ILE A 82 -5.56 12.57 7.51
N LEU A 83 -5.86 12.15 6.28
CA LEU A 83 -4.91 11.93 5.20
C LEU A 83 -5.12 13.03 4.16
N GLU A 84 -4.15 13.94 4.04
CA GLU A 84 -4.24 15.13 3.18
C GLU A 84 -3.21 15.06 2.04
N GLU A 85 -3.60 15.61 0.88
CA GLU A 85 -2.70 15.91 -0.25
C GLU A 85 -1.89 14.72 -0.77
N PHE A 86 -2.44 13.50 -0.68
CA PHE A 86 -1.78 12.31 -1.18
C PHE A 86 -1.64 12.33 -2.70
N LYS A 87 -0.41 12.16 -3.18
CA LYS A 87 -0.04 12.09 -4.59
C LYS A 87 0.78 10.84 -4.85
N PHE A 88 0.52 10.19 -5.98
CA PHE A 88 1.20 8.98 -6.45
C PHE A 88 1.98 9.27 -7.73
N PRO A 89 3.11 10.00 -7.66
CA PRO A 89 3.84 10.45 -8.86
C PRO A 89 4.48 9.32 -9.66
N ALA A 90 4.67 8.15 -9.06
CA ALA A 90 5.19 6.96 -9.71
C ALA A 90 4.60 5.69 -9.09
N HIS A 91 4.61 4.59 -9.83
CA HIS A 91 4.22 3.27 -9.35
C HIS A 91 5.45 2.40 -9.09
N ALA A 92 5.40 1.56 -8.05
CA ALA A 92 6.41 0.55 -7.82
C ALA A 92 5.98 -0.80 -8.39
N GLU A 93 6.81 -1.40 -9.25
CA GLU A 93 6.66 -2.78 -9.68
C GLU A 93 7.32 -3.72 -8.67
N VAL A 94 6.61 -4.78 -8.27
CA VAL A 94 7.13 -5.79 -7.35
C VAL A 94 7.96 -6.80 -8.13
N THR A 95 9.25 -6.82 -7.84
CA THR A 95 10.21 -7.81 -8.29
C THR A 95 10.74 -8.58 -7.07
N TYR A 96 10.93 -9.89 -7.23
CA TYR A 96 11.50 -10.72 -6.17
C TYR A 96 13.02 -10.92 -6.31
N ASN A 97 13.56 -10.65 -7.51
CA ASN A 97 14.98 -10.71 -7.82
C ASN A 97 15.35 -9.62 -8.86
N PRO A 98 15.95 -8.48 -8.44
CA PRO A 98 16.20 -8.09 -7.06
C PRO A 98 14.89 -7.87 -6.28
N THR A 99 14.93 -8.03 -4.96
CA THR A 99 13.77 -7.80 -4.07
C THR A 99 13.41 -6.31 -4.05
N THR A 100 12.13 -5.98 -4.28
CA THR A 100 11.63 -4.61 -4.12
C THR A 100 11.70 -4.18 -2.66
N GLU A 101 12.30 -3.02 -2.41
CA GLU A 101 12.40 -2.41 -1.08
C GLU A 101 11.70 -1.07 -1.07
N ILE A 102 10.78 -0.87 -0.13
CA ILE A 102 10.04 0.37 0.02
C ILE A 102 10.47 1.04 1.32
N ARG A 103 10.83 2.31 1.25
CA ARG A 103 11.15 3.14 2.41
C ARG A 103 10.02 4.12 2.66
N PHE A 104 9.50 4.12 3.87
CA PHE A 104 8.52 5.08 4.38
C PHE A 104 9.22 6.03 5.33
N GLN A 105 8.98 7.33 5.16
CA GLN A 105 9.51 8.37 6.04
C GLN A 105 8.37 9.30 6.48
N LEU A 106 8.29 9.54 7.79
CA LEU A 106 7.43 10.54 8.41
C LEU A 106 8.27 11.70 8.94
N LEU A 107 7.87 12.93 8.64
CA LEU A 107 8.47 14.13 9.21
C LEU A 107 7.66 14.59 10.43
N GLN A 108 8.23 14.39 11.61
CA GLN A 108 7.62 14.81 12.87
C GLN A 108 7.45 16.34 12.90
N GLY A 109 6.30 16.81 13.38
CA GLY A 109 5.96 18.23 13.46
C GLY A 109 5.13 18.74 12.27
N THR A 110 5.44 18.32 11.04
CA THR A 110 4.63 18.67 9.86
C THR A 110 3.60 17.61 9.50
N GLY A 111 3.86 16.36 9.87
CA GLY A 111 3.02 15.21 9.47
C GLY A 111 3.26 14.78 8.02
N ASN A 112 4.25 15.36 7.34
CA ASN A 112 4.53 15.03 5.94
C ASN A 112 5.05 13.60 5.82
N VAL A 113 4.57 12.89 4.81
CA VAL A 113 4.93 11.52 4.48
C VAL A 113 5.57 11.48 3.11
N VAL A 114 6.68 10.76 3.02
CA VAL A 114 7.36 10.46 1.76
C VAL A 114 7.62 8.96 1.69
N VAL A 115 7.31 8.36 0.55
CA VAL A 115 7.58 6.94 0.29
C VAL A 115 8.41 6.82 -0.97
N ASN A 116 9.50 6.08 -0.88
CA ASN A 116 10.40 5.82 -2.01
C ASN A 116 10.39 4.34 -2.37
N ASN A 117 10.45 4.08 -3.68
CA ASN A 117 10.80 2.76 -4.20
C ASN A 117 12.32 2.60 -4.21
N ASN A 118 12.83 1.41 -3.93
CA ASN A 118 14.27 1.10 -3.80
C ASN A 118 15.01 2.01 -2.81
N CYS A 119 14.44 2.18 -1.62
CA CYS A 119 15.03 2.96 -0.53
C CYS A 119 15.39 4.40 -0.96
N ASP A 120 16.65 4.83 -0.85
CA ASP A 120 17.05 6.22 -1.13
C ASP A 120 17.36 6.49 -2.59
N ASP A 121 17.60 5.44 -3.38
CA ASP A 121 18.12 5.56 -4.75
C ASP A 121 17.00 5.58 -5.81
N GLY A 122 15.76 5.28 -5.44
CA GLY A 122 14.66 5.21 -6.38
C GLY A 122 13.61 6.31 -6.24
N PRO A 123 12.65 6.34 -7.18
CA PRO A 123 11.69 7.43 -7.28
C PRO A 123 10.77 7.47 -6.06
N ILE A 124 10.34 8.68 -5.73
CA ILE A 124 9.25 8.89 -4.79
C ILE A 124 7.98 8.31 -5.44
N VAL A 125 7.30 7.43 -4.73
CA VAL A 125 6.05 6.79 -5.17
C VAL A 125 4.83 7.35 -4.44
N VAL A 126 5.01 7.89 -3.24
CA VAL A 126 3.94 8.57 -2.50
C VAL A 126 4.47 9.82 -1.82
N GLN A 127 3.70 10.90 -1.88
CA GLN A 127 3.85 12.07 -1.03
C GLN A 127 2.49 12.43 -0.45
N GLY A 128 2.44 12.89 0.79
CA GLY A 128 1.21 13.35 1.40
C GLY A 128 1.45 13.86 2.81
N LYS A 129 0.37 14.02 3.57
CA LYS A 129 0.42 14.47 4.95
C LYS A 129 -0.59 13.69 5.79
N ILE A 130 -0.19 13.31 6.99
CA ILE A 130 -1.03 12.63 7.96
C ILE A 130 -1.03 13.41 9.27
N SER A 131 -2.21 13.57 9.87
CA SER A 131 -2.42 14.25 11.14
C SER A 131 -3.54 13.58 11.94
N THR A 132 -3.58 13.86 13.25
CA THR A 132 -4.73 13.51 14.09
C THR A 132 -5.75 14.64 14.08
N THR A 133 -7.02 14.30 14.32
CA THR A 133 -8.07 15.27 14.57
C THR A 133 -8.95 14.83 15.73
N ASP A 134 -9.69 15.77 16.32
CA ASP A 134 -10.60 15.46 17.42
C ASP A 134 -11.85 14.72 16.94
N VAL A 135 -12.34 13.75 17.71
CA VAL A 135 -13.58 13.03 17.37
C VAL A 135 -14.75 13.98 17.14
N ALA A 136 -14.79 15.11 17.88
CA ALA A 136 -15.84 16.10 17.74
C ALA A 136 -15.87 16.78 16.36
N SER A 137 -14.73 16.93 15.67
CA SER A 137 -14.65 17.54 14.34
C SER A 137 -15.18 16.63 13.22
N VAL A 138 -15.30 15.32 13.50
CA VAL A 138 -15.73 14.28 12.54
C VAL A 138 -17.22 13.97 12.70
N LYS A 139 -17.88 14.43 13.79
CA LYS A 139 -19.27 14.06 14.14
C LYS A 139 -20.31 14.47 13.10
N ASP A 140 -20.00 15.42 12.22
CA ASP A 140 -20.94 15.95 11.22
C ASP A 140 -20.85 15.23 9.86
N LEU A 141 -20.04 14.17 9.73
CA LEU A 141 -20.04 13.29 8.57
C LEU A 141 -21.27 12.36 8.59
N HIS A 142 -22.45 12.94 8.40
CA HIS A 142 -23.63 12.16 8.07
C HIS A 142 -23.59 11.81 6.58
N ALA A 143 -23.52 10.51 6.27
CA ALA A 143 -23.83 10.06 4.93
C ALA A 143 -25.30 10.40 4.64
N PRO A 144 -25.62 11.03 3.49
CA PRO A 144 -27.00 11.28 3.12
C PRO A 144 -27.75 9.95 3.03
N ASP A 145 -29.06 9.98 3.27
CA ASP A 145 -29.90 8.80 3.01
C ASP A 145 -29.89 8.52 1.50
N VAL A 146 -29.25 7.42 1.12
CA VAL A 146 -29.10 7.01 -0.28
C VAL A 146 -30.19 6.00 -0.64
N VAL A 147 -30.96 6.28 -1.68
CA VAL A 147 -31.94 5.34 -2.24
C VAL A 147 -31.25 4.51 -3.32
N ILE A 148 -31.14 3.20 -3.12
CA ILE A 148 -30.52 2.29 -4.09
C ILE A 148 -31.36 2.26 -5.39
N PRO A 149 -30.78 2.61 -6.54
CA PRO A 149 -31.45 2.54 -7.84
C PRO A 149 -31.93 1.13 -8.15
N GLN A 150 -33.14 1.04 -8.72
CA GLN A 150 -33.73 -0.25 -9.12
C GLN A 150 -33.28 -0.70 -10.52
N SER A 151 -32.70 0.20 -11.30
CA SER A 151 -32.18 -0.05 -12.65
C SER A 151 -30.66 -0.13 -12.66
N GLY A 152 -30.10 -0.99 -13.51
CA GLY A 152 -28.66 -1.08 -13.75
C GLY A 152 -27.89 -1.65 -12.56
N LYS A 153 -27.56 -2.95 -12.61
CA LYS A 153 -26.78 -3.63 -11.59
C LYS A 153 -25.57 -4.34 -12.18
N ILE A 154 -24.39 -3.97 -11.71
CA ILE A 154 -23.12 -4.66 -11.99
C ILE A 154 -22.72 -5.40 -10.72
N ASN A 155 -22.70 -6.73 -10.77
CA ASN A 155 -22.19 -7.52 -9.66
C ASN A 155 -20.65 -7.58 -9.70
N ARG A 156 -20.04 -8.00 -8.59
CA ARG A 156 -18.58 -8.19 -8.47
C ARG A 156 -17.97 -8.94 -9.64
N HIS A 157 -18.59 -10.04 -10.06
CA HIS A 157 -18.06 -10.87 -11.14
C HIS A 157 -17.92 -10.07 -12.46
N LYS A 158 -18.98 -9.38 -12.89
CA LYS A 158 -18.95 -8.54 -14.09
C LYS A 158 -17.98 -7.37 -13.97
N MET A 159 -17.87 -6.78 -12.78
CA MET A 159 -16.89 -5.72 -12.50
C MET A 159 -15.46 -6.24 -12.70
N LEU A 160 -15.14 -7.41 -12.15
CA LEU A 160 -13.80 -8.02 -12.29
C LEU A 160 -13.50 -8.45 -13.72
N GLU A 161 -14.49 -8.97 -14.45
CA GLU A 161 -14.33 -9.27 -15.89
C GLU A 161 -14.02 -8.01 -16.70
N PHE A 162 -14.74 -6.92 -16.43
CA PHE A 162 -14.48 -5.63 -17.06
C PHE A 162 -13.08 -5.10 -16.74
N MET A 163 -12.67 -5.10 -15.46
CA MET A 163 -11.32 -4.71 -15.05
C MET A 163 -10.24 -5.55 -15.74
N LYS A 164 -10.46 -6.87 -15.84
CA LYS A 164 -9.55 -7.78 -16.52
C LYS A 164 -9.44 -7.45 -18.00
N SER A 165 -10.54 -7.06 -18.65
CA SER A 165 -10.51 -6.58 -20.05
C SER A 165 -9.71 -5.29 -20.23
N MET A 166 -9.61 -4.48 -19.17
CA MET A 166 -8.79 -3.26 -19.11
C MET A 166 -7.33 -3.54 -18.69
N GLY A 167 -6.94 -4.81 -18.51
CA GLY A 167 -5.60 -5.21 -18.11
C GLY A 167 -5.35 -5.22 -16.60
N MET A 168 -6.39 -5.04 -15.78
CA MET A 168 -6.30 -5.12 -14.31
C MET A 168 -6.78 -6.49 -13.82
N GLU A 169 -5.87 -7.30 -13.31
CA GLU A 169 -6.18 -8.56 -12.64
C GLU A 169 -6.19 -8.33 -11.13
N LYS A 170 -7.25 -8.78 -10.47
CA LYS A 170 -7.40 -8.77 -9.00
C LYS A 170 -7.98 -10.13 -8.59
N ASP A 171 -7.62 -10.60 -7.39
CA ASP A 171 -8.27 -11.75 -6.79
C ASP A 171 -9.59 -11.33 -6.13
N GLU A 172 -10.65 -12.06 -6.46
CA GLU A 172 -12.03 -11.80 -6.03
C GLU A 172 -12.18 -11.79 -4.51
N SER A 173 -11.35 -12.55 -3.78
CA SER A 173 -11.39 -12.63 -2.31
C SER A 173 -10.99 -11.32 -1.62
N TYR A 174 -10.28 -10.43 -2.30
CA TYR A 174 -9.84 -9.13 -1.76
C TYR A 174 -10.67 -7.95 -2.22
N VAL A 175 -11.67 -8.20 -3.05
CA VAL A 175 -12.56 -7.16 -3.57
C VAL A 175 -13.86 -7.20 -2.79
N LEU A 176 -14.03 -6.21 -1.90
CA LEU A 176 -15.15 -6.19 -0.96
C LEU A 176 -16.42 -5.60 -1.56
N ILE A 177 -16.36 -4.96 -2.74
CA ILE A 177 -17.53 -4.49 -3.48
C ILE A 177 -18.36 -5.70 -3.89
N ASP A 178 -19.62 -5.76 -3.47
CA ASP A 178 -20.57 -6.79 -3.90
C ASP A 178 -21.25 -6.38 -5.20
N ASP A 179 -21.83 -5.18 -5.22
CA ASP A 179 -22.69 -4.67 -6.27
C ASP A 179 -22.49 -3.17 -6.49
N ILE A 180 -22.59 -2.75 -7.75
CA ILE A 180 -22.64 -1.35 -8.18
C ILE A 180 -23.98 -1.13 -8.88
N TYR A 181 -24.73 -0.14 -8.39
CA TYR A 181 -26.03 0.29 -8.90
C TYR A 181 -25.85 1.58 -9.69
N LEU A 182 -26.34 1.60 -10.92
CA LEU A 182 -26.20 2.73 -11.84
C LEU A 182 -27.53 3.50 -11.89
N GLY A 183 -27.58 4.62 -11.17
CA GLY A 183 -28.68 5.57 -11.24
C GLY A 183 -28.49 6.60 -12.37
N ASP A 184 -29.54 7.39 -12.60
CA ASP A 184 -29.52 8.43 -13.64
C ASP A 184 -28.57 9.60 -13.31
N SER A 185 -28.36 9.87 -12.02
CA SER A 185 -27.53 10.99 -11.52
C SER A 185 -26.31 10.55 -10.70
N GLU A 186 -26.28 9.31 -10.22
CA GLU A 186 -25.22 8.81 -9.33
C GLU A 186 -25.03 7.30 -9.47
N SER A 187 -23.82 6.83 -9.12
CA SER A 187 -23.51 5.41 -9.00
C SER A 187 -23.27 5.06 -7.54
N ILE A 188 -23.88 3.97 -7.07
CA ILE A 188 -23.84 3.56 -5.67
C ILE A 188 -23.25 2.17 -5.59
N ALA A 189 -22.18 2.00 -4.79
CA ALA A 189 -21.57 0.72 -4.55
C ALA A 189 -21.87 0.24 -3.13
N THR A 190 -22.18 -1.05 -2.99
CA THR A 190 -22.27 -1.72 -1.69
C THR A 190 -21.04 -2.57 -1.47
N ALA A 191 -20.38 -2.42 -0.32
CA ALA A 191 -19.18 -3.17 0.03
C ALA A 191 -19.31 -3.83 1.41
N LYS A 192 -18.68 -5.00 1.59
CA LYS A 192 -18.61 -5.69 2.88
C LYS A 192 -17.54 -5.06 3.77
N TRP A 193 -17.82 -4.95 5.06
CA TRP A 193 -16.82 -4.64 6.07
C TRP A 193 -16.23 -5.94 6.65
N THR A 194 -14.92 -6.10 6.56
CA THR A 194 -14.20 -7.30 7.04
C THR A 194 -13.43 -7.06 8.34
N GLY A 195 -13.43 -5.83 8.87
CA GLY A 195 -12.59 -5.45 10.00
C GLY A 195 -11.18 -4.97 9.62
N ASP A 196 -10.76 -5.12 8.35
CA ASP A 196 -9.47 -4.63 7.85
C ASP A 196 -9.68 -3.37 7.00
N ILE A 197 -9.21 -2.23 7.51
CA ILE A 197 -9.29 -0.93 6.83
C ILE A 197 -8.52 -0.92 5.49
N GLY A 198 -7.44 -1.69 5.36
CA GLY A 198 -6.65 -1.79 4.15
C GLY A 198 -7.43 -2.42 2.99
N TYR A 199 -8.23 -3.46 3.24
CA TYR A 199 -9.08 -4.05 2.19
C TYR A 199 -10.29 -3.17 1.87
N PHE A 200 -10.83 -2.48 2.88
CA PHE A 200 -11.91 -1.53 2.67
C PHE A 200 -11.47 -0.33 1.82
N LEU A 201 -10.32 0.28 2.16
CA LEU A 201 -9.72 1.35 1.36
C LEU A 201 -9.37 0.87 -0.05
N ALA A 202 -8.81 -0.34 -0.20
CA ALA A 202 -8.56 -0.91 -1.53
C ALA A 202 -9.83 -0.96 -2.36
N SER A 203 -10.94 -1.40 -1.77
CA SER A 203 -12.23 -1.51 -2.44
C SER A 203 -12.82 -0.16 -2.79
N ILE A 204 -12.67 0.86 -1.93
CA ILE A 204 -13.12 2.22 -2.26
C ILE A 204 -12.29 2.81 -3.41
N LEU A 205 -10.96 2.67 -3.34
CA LEU A 205 -10.06 3.23 -4.36
C LEU A 205 -10.31 2.61 -5.74
N LEU A 206 -10.70 1.33 -5.80
CA LEU A 206 -11.12 0.67 -7.04
C LEU A 206 -12.33 1.32 -7.74
N LEU A 207 -13.17 2.08 -7.03
CA LEU A 207 -14.31 2.76 -7.63
C LEU A 207 -13.94 4.09 -8.29
N VAL A 208 -12.76 4.63 -7.97
CA VAL A 208 -12.32 5.97 -8.36
C VAL A 208 -11.08 5.96 -9.26
N GLU A 209 -10.31 4.87 -9.27
CA GLU A 209 -9.16 4.59 -10.16
C GLU A 209 -9.61 4.09 -11.54
#